data_AF-A0A8H7VP13-F1
#
_entry.id   AF-A0A8H7VP13-F1
#
_cell.length_a   1.000
_cell.length_b   1.000
_cell.length_c   1.000
_cell.angle_alpha   90.00
_cell.angle_beta   90.00
_cell.angle_gamma   90.00
#
_symmetry.space_group_name_H-M   'P 1'
#
loop_
_entity.id
_entity.type
_entity.pdbx_description
1 polymer ?
#
loop_
_entity_poly.entity_id
_entity_poly.type
_entity_poly.pdbx_seq_one_letter_code
_entity_poly.pdbx_strand_id
1 'polypeptide(L)'
;MAFNSCCLCLSLHQACLIITTASAFIYGACFLWLLVRHEIILGYFQQEPQTIQPILWILITLSGIICLCMLVGAFGSLRQNQKIMRLFSIVYWGISAVVLIMTLATWAVLLAKRDTAVSSCKEYLTQVGGSRGLPGSGVFGAYVGDCDASIRNMIIVGSLIVFIGNALQIYWACIVSASVGRMKSNIGHQQLRELEDHYNYYRSPPQQQQYYYAAHAQQQQPTELNRISSTHKPPMTY
;
A
#
# COMPACT_ATOMS: atom_id res chain seq x y z
N MET A 1 3.79 -29.25 25.70
CA MET A 1 5.13 -28.98 25.16
C MET A 1 5.13 -27.57 24.62
N ALA A 2 5.98 -26.71 25.18
CA ALA A 2 6.05 -25.28 24.93
C ALA A 2 6.57 -25.00 23.52
N PHE A 3 5.78 -24.31 22.70
CA PHE A 3 6.27 -23.65 21.50
C PHE A 3 7.00 -22.37 21.91
N ASN A 4 8.28 -22.53 22.21
CA ASN A 4 9.21 -21.42 22.42
C ASN A 4 9.40 -20.64 21.10
N SER A 5 8.99 -19.37 21.14
CA SER A 5 9.63 -18.22 20.48
C SER A 5 10.05 -18.35 19.01
N CYS A 6 9.09 -18.20 18.08
CA CYS A 6 9.38 -17.68 16.74
C CYS A 6 9.35 -16.15 16.74
N CYS A 7 10.46 -15.51 17.16
CA CYS A 7 10.59 -14.06 17.38
C CYS A 7 10.79 -13.19 16.13
N LEU A 8 10.49 -13.68 14.91
CA LEU A 8 10.49 -12.83 13.71
C LEU A 8 9.20 -12.94 12.88
N CYS A 9 8.10 -13.30 13.53
CA CYS A 9 6.77 -13.08 12.98
C CYS A 9 6.42 -11.60 13.11
N LEU A 10 7.05 -10.74 12.29
CA LEU A 10 6.49 -9.41 12.04
C LEU A 10 5.03 -9.65 11.65
N SER A 11 4.10 -9.13 12.44
CA SER A 11 2.68 -9.40 12.18
C SER A 11 2.41 -9.02 10.72
N LEU A 12 1.79 -9.91 9.95
CA LEU A 12 1.42 -9.65 8.54
C LEU A 12 0.75 -8.27 8.36
N HIS A 13 0.09 -7.85 9.42
CA HIS A 13 -0.50 -6.54 9.60
C HIS A 13 0.48 -5.36 9.57
N GLN A 14 1.61 -5.44 10.30
CA GLN A 14 2.67 -4.43 10.26
C GLN A 14 3.33 -4.34 8.89
N ALA A 15 3.55 -5.48 8.22
CA ALA A 15 4.07 -5.48 6.84
C ALA A 15 3.10 -4.75 5.89
N CYS A 16 1.80 -5.03 6.01
CA CYS A 16 0.75 -4.34 5.25
C CYS A 16 0.73 -2.84 5.50
N LEU A 17 0.85 -2.42 6.77
CA LEU A 17 0.89 -1.02 7.12
C LEU A 17 2.11 -0.32 6.52
N ILE A 18 3.32 -0.87 6.68
CA ILE A 18 4.56 -0.29 6.17
C ILE A 18 4.51 -0.12 4.66
N ILE A 19 4.06 -1.15 3.94
CA ILE A 19 4.02 -1.12 2.47
C ILE A 19 2.95 -0.13 2.00
N THR A 20 1.77 -0.14 2.64
CA THR A 20 0.69 0.78 2.28
C THR A 20 1.09 2.24 2.54
N THR A 21 1.74 2.53 3.67
CA THR A 21 2.21 3.90 3.97
C THR A 21 3.34 4.34 3.04
N ALA A 22 4.30 3.47 2.74
CA ALA A 22 5.35 3.76 1.77
C ALA A 22 4.77 4.04 0.38
N SER A 23 3.81 3.24 -0.08
CA SER A 23 3.13 3.47 -1.36
C SER A 23 2.29 4.77 -1.34
N ALA A 24 1.58 5.07 -0.25
CA ALA A 24 0.83 6.31 -0.11
C ALA A 24 1.75 7.53 -0.24
N PHE A 25 2.94 7.46 0.36
CA PHE A 25 3.94 8.51 0.25
C PHE A 25 4.47 8.68 -1.17
N ILE A 26 4.79 7.57 -1.85
CA ILE A 26 5.27 7.61 -3.25
C ILE A 26 4.19 8.18 -4.18
N TYR A 27 2.96 7.65 -4.13
CA TYR A 27 1.86 8.14 -4.97
C TYR A 27 1.46 9.57 -4.62
N GLY A 28 1.51 9.95 -3.33
CA GLY A 28 1.27 11.31 -2.87
C GLY A 28 2.32 12.30 -3.37
N ALA A 29 3.60 11.94 -3.31
CA ALA A 29 4.68 12.75 -3.87
C ALA A 29 4.55 12.88 -5.39
N CYS A 30 4.19 11.80 -6.08
CA CYS A 30 3.95 11.81 -7.53
C CYS A 30 2.76 12.71 -7.90
N PHE A 31 1.67 12.64 -7.14
CA PHE A 31 0.49 13.49 -7.31
C PHE A 31 0.82 14.98 -7.10
N LEU A 32 1.52 15.32 -6.02
CA LEU A 32 1.96 16.69 -5.75
C LEU A 32 2.93 17.19 -6.82
N TRP A 33 3.86 16.34 -7.27
CA TRP A 33 4.77 16.68 -8.37
C TRP A 33 4.01 17.00 -9.66
N LEU A 34 3.04 16.17 -10.04
CA LEU A 34 2.20 16.39 -11.22
C LEU A 34 1.38 17.67 -11.10
N LEU A 35 0.80 17.96 -9.94
CA LEU A 35 0.07 19.20 -9.70
C LEU A 35 0.96 20.45 -9.82
N VAL A 36 2.14 20.44 -9.21
CA VAL A 36 3.05 21.59 -9.22
C VAL A 36 3.64 21.83 -10.62
N ARG A 37 3.91 20.76 -11.38
CA ARG A 37 4.58 20.84 -12.69
C ARG A 37 3.62 20.81 -13.88
N HIS A 38 2.30 20.81 -13.67
CA HIS A 38 1.34 20.63 -14.75
C HIS A 38 1.46 21.70 -15.86
N GLU A 39 1.69 22.97 -15.50
CA GLU A 39 1.87 24.07 -16.46
C GLU A 39 3.09 23.87 -17.36
N ILE A 40 4.17 23.31 -16.83
CA ILE A 40 5.39 23.03 -17.60
C ILE A 40 5.11 21.92 -18.61
N ILE A 41 4.40 20.87 -18.19
CA ILE A 41 4.03 19.75 -19.06
C ILE A 41 3.10 20.24 -20.19
N LEU A 42 2.10 21.07 -19.87
CA LEU A 42 1.22 21.69 -20.86
C LEU A 42 2.01 22.57 -21.85
N GLY A 43 3.02 23.30 -21.37
CA GLY A 43 3.92 24.08 -22.22
C GLY A 43 4.72 23.26 -23.22
N TYR A 44 5.08 22.01 -22.90
CA TYR A 44 5.79 21.12 -23.83
C TYR A 44 4.91 20.60 -24.98
N PHE A 45 3.59 20.58 -24.79
CA PHE A 45 2.66 19.93 -25.71
C PHE A 45 1.70 20.91 -26.40
N GLN A 46 2.18 22.12 -26.69
CA GLN A 46 1.39 23.16 -27.37
C GLN A 46 0.86 22.74 -28.75
N GLN A 47 1.48 21.75 -29.38
CA GLN A 47 1.14 21.35 -30.75
C GLN A 47 -0.13 20.48 -30.84
N GLU A 48 -0.51 19.78 -29.76
CA GLU A 48 -1.72 18.94 -29.71
C GLU A 48 -2.44 19.02 -28.34
N PRO A 49 -2.95 20.21 -27.96
CA PRO A 49 -3.52 20.41 -26.62
C PRO A 49 -4.75 19.53 -26.36
N GLN A 50 -5.53 19.23 -27.41
CA GLN A 50 -6.80 18.50 -27.26
C GLN A 50 -6.62 17.04 -26.83
N THR A 51 -5.52 16.38 -27.21
CA THR A 51 -5.30 14.98 -26.88
C THR A 51 -4.60 14.81 -25.54
N ILE A 52 -3.72 15.74 -25.19
CA ILE A 52 -2.79 15.56 -24.06
C ILE A 52 -3.37 16.09 -22.75
N GLN A 53 -4.15 17.18 -22.81
CA GLN A 53 -4.82 17.74 -21.65
C GLN A 53 -5.70 16.71 -20.91
N PRO A 54 -6.61 15.95 -21.55
CA PRO A 54 -7.42 14.97 -20.82
C PRO A 54 -6.58 13.85 -20.21
N ILE A 55 -5.51 13.40 -20.88
CA ILE A 55 -4.62 12.36 -20.36
C ILE A 55 -3.93 12.83 -19.07
N LEU A 56 -3.43 14.07 -19.05
CA LEU A 56 -2.79 14.65 -17.87
C LEU A 56 -3.76 14.74 -16.69
N TRP A 57 -4.98 15.21 -16.92
CA TRP A 57 -6.01 15.27 -15.87
C TRP A 57 -6.41 13.89 -15.36
N ILE A 58 -6.58 12.91 -16.26
CA ILE A 58 -6.84 11.51 -15.88
C ILE A 58 -5.70 10.98 -14.99
N LEU A 59 -4.44 11.28 -15.33
CA LEU A 59 -3.28 10.83 -14.55
C LEU A 59 -3.23 11.49 -13.15
N ILE A 60 -3.53 12.79 -13.06
CA ILE A 60 -3.63 13.53 -11.79
C ILE A 60 -4.76 12.96 -10.94
N THR A 61 -5.95 12.79 -11.51
CA THR A 61 -7.11 12.24 -10.78
C THR A 61 -6.85 10.81 -10.34
N LEU A 62 -6.27 9.97 -11.19
CA LEU A 62 -5.97 8.57 -10.88
C LEU A 62 -4.94 8.46 -9.75
N SER A 63 -3.85 9.24 -9.80
CA SER A 63 -2.85 9.26 -8.72
C SER A 63 -3.44 9.75 -7.38
N GLY A 64 -4.33 10.74 -7.42
CA GLY A 64 -5.08 11.19 -6.24
C GLY A 64 -5.99 10.10 -5.66
N ILE A 65 -6.76 9.40 -6.50
CA ILE A 65 -7.61 8.29 -6.08
C ILE A 65 -6.77 7.16 -5.46
N ILE A 66 -5.66 6.79 -6.09
CA ILE A 66 -4.75 5.76 -5.56
C ILE A 66 -4.23 6.17 -4.18
N CYS A 67 -3.78 7.41 -4.03
CA CYS A 67 -3.30 7.94 -2.75
C CYS A 67 -4.38 7.82 -1.65
N LEU A 68 -5.61 8.25 -1.94
CA LEU A 68 -6.74 8.12 -1.01
C LEU A 68 -7.05 6.66 -0.66
N CYS A 69 -7.01 5.76 -1.63
CA CYS A 69 -7.22 4.33 -1.38
C CYS A 69 -6.14 3.74 -0.48
N MET A 70 -4.87 4.12 -0.65
CA MET A 70 -3.79 3.70 0.24
C MET A 70 -3.99 4.23 1.67
N LEU A 71 -4.43 5.49 1.83
CA LEU A 71 -4.75 6.03 3.14
C LEU A 71 -5.88 5.25 3.82
N VAL A 72 -6.95 4.94 3.09
CA VAL A 72 -8.04 4.09 3.59
C VAL A 72 -7.53 2.69 3.98
N GLY A 73 -6.62 2.11 3.20
CA GLY A 73 -5.95 0.85 3.54
C GLY A 73 -5.16 0.92 4.84
N ALA A 74 -4.40 2.00 5.04
CA ALA A 74 -3.65 2.24 6.27
C ALA A 74 -4.59 2.41 7.49
N PHE A 75 -5.67 3.17 7.35
CA PHE A 75 -6.70 3.31 8.40
C PHE A 75 -7.45 2.00 8.69
N GLY A 76 -7.73 1.22 7.64
CA GLY A 76 -8.37 -0.09 7.75
C GLY A 76 -7.51 -1.08 8.52
N SER A 77 -6.20 -1.03 8.31
CA SER A 77 -5.22 -1.76 9.11
C SER A 77 -5.32 -1.34 10.59
N LEU A 78 -5.19 -0.04 10.90
CA LEU A 78 -5.24 0.43 12.30
C LEU A 78 -6.49 0.00 13.10
N ARG A 79 -7.66 -0.07 12.44
CA ARG A 79 -8.92 -0.43 13.11
C ARG A 79 -9.20 -1.93 13.25
N GLN A 80 -8.34 -2.79 12.71
CA GLN A 80 -8.53 -4.26 12.70
C GLN A 80 -9.93 -4.73 12.23
N ASN A 81 -10.63 -3.92 11.42
CA ASN A 81 -11.98 -4.22 10.99
C ASN A 81 -11.96 -5.06 9.71
N GLN A 82 -12.36 -6.32 9.82
CA GLN A 82 -12.34 -7.28 8.72
C GLN A 82 -13.20 -6.86 7.51
N LYS A 83 -14.31 -6.17 7.75
CA LYS A 83 -15.19 -5.70 6.66
C LYS A 83 -14.48 -4.65 5.80
N ILE A 84 -13.74 -3.75 6.44
CA ILE A 84 -12.97 -2.69 5.76
C ILE A 84 -11.83 -3.32 4.96
N MET A 85 -11.11 -4.30 5.53
CA MET A 85 -10.02 -4.97 4.83
C MET A 85 -10.49 -5.74 3.58
N ARG A 86 -11.67 -6.38 3.64
CA ARG A 86 -12.26 -7.06 2.48
C ARG A 86 -12.63 -6.07 1.37
N LEU A 87 -13.26 -4.94 1.73
CA LEU A 87 -13.59 -3.89 0.77
C LEU A 87 -12.31 -3.31 0.13
N PHE A 88 -11.29 -3.04 0.94
CA PHE A 88 -10.00 -2.57 0.47
C PHE A 88 -9.38 -3.53 -0.54
N SER A 89 -9.39 -4.85 -0.28
CA SER A 89 -8.88 -5.84 -1.22
C SER A 89 -9.58 -5.79 -2.58
N ILE A 90 -10.90 -5.66 -2.61
CA ILE A 90 -11.68 -5.60 -3.86
C ILE A 90 -11.37 -4.32 -4.63
N VAL A 91 -11.38 -3.17 -3.93
CA VAL A 91 -11.07 -1.87 -4.52
C VAL A 91 -9.63 -1.84 -5.06
N TYR A 92 -8.68 -2.41 -4.32
CA TYR A 92 -7.28 -2.48 -4.73
C TYR A 92 -7.08 -3.31 -6.00
N TRP A 93 -7.76 -4.45 -6.12
CA TRP A 93 -7.76 -5.25 -7.35
C TRP A 93 -8.31 -4.46 -8.55
N GLY A 94 -9.42 -3.74 -8.36
CA GLY A 94 -10.01 -2.90 -9.41
C GLY A 94 -9.03 -1.83 -9.88
N ILE A 95 -8.39 -1.13 -8.94
CA ILE A 95 -7.39 -0.09 -9.24
C ILE A 95 -6.18 -0.70 -9.96
N SER A 96 -5.66 -1.83 -9.49
CA SER A 96 -4.51 -2.50 -10.11
C SER A 96 -4.82 -2.93 -11.54
N ALA A 97 -6.02 -3.46 -11.80
CA ALA A 97 -6.45 -3.81 -13.15
C ALA A 97 -6.56 -2.58 -14.07
N VAL A 98 -7.13 -1.48 -13.58
CA VAL A 98 -7.23 -0.22 -14.34
C VAL A 98 -5.84 0.34 -14.65
N VAL A 99 -4.94 0.37 -13.67
CA VAL A 99 -3.55 0.83 -13.86
C VAL A 99 -2.81 -0.05 -14.86
N LEU A 100 -3.00 -1.37 -14.80
CA LEU A 100 -2.41 -2.30 -15.76
C LEU A 100 -2.89 -2.02 -17.19
N ILE A 101 -4.20 -1.88 -17.40
CA ILE A 101 -4.77 -1.59 -18.72
C ILE A 101 -4.27 -0.24 -19.25
N MET A 102 -4.30 0.80 -18.41
CA MET A 102 -3.86 2.15 -18.80
C MET A 102 -2.37 2.17 -19.14
N THR A 103 -1.53 1.52 -18.32
CA THR A 103 -0.09 1.47 -18.60
C THR A 103 0.22 0.69 -19.87
N LEU A 104 -0.45 -0.45 -20.11
CA LEU A 104 -0.31 -1.21 -21.37
C LEU A 104 -0.74 -0.38 -22.58
N ALA A 105 -1.87 0.33 -22.49
CA ALA A 105 -2.35 1.20 -23.56
C ALA A 105 -1.37 2.34 -23.85
N THR A 106 -0.86 3.02 -22.80
CA THR A 106 0.16 4.07 -22.95
C THR A 106 1.42 3.54 -23.62
N TRP A 107 1.92 2.37 -23.22
CA TRP A 107 3.10 1.76 -23.84
C TRP A 107 2.86 1.34 -25.28
N ALA A 108 1.70 0.78 -25.60
CA ALA A 108 1.34 0.44 -26.98
C ALA A 108 1.33 1.68 -27.88
N VAL A 109 0.77 2.80 -27.39
CA VAL A 109 0.77 4.08 -28.12
C VAL A 109 2.19 4.64 -28.26
N LEU A 110 2.99 4.60 -27.20
CA LEU A 110 4.39 5.06 -27.26
C LEU A 110 5.22 4.25 -28.27
N LEU A 111 5.02 2.94 -28.32
CA LEU A 111 5.68 2.08 -29.31
C LEU A 111 5.20 2.38 -30.73
N ALA A 112 3.90 2.59 -30.93
CA ALA A 112 3.33 2.94 -32.23
C ALA A 112 3.77 4.32 -32.74
N LYS A 113 4.08 5.25 -31.82
CA LYS A 113 4.51 6.63 -32.13
C LYS A 113 6.01 6.84 -31.98
N ARG A 114 6.81 5.77 -31.89
CA ARG A 114 8.27 5.87 -31.72
C ARG A 114 8.91 6.74 -32.80
N ASP A 115 8.56 6.54 -34.06
CA ASP A 115 9.18 7.27 -35.17
C ASP A 115 8.87 8.76 -35.11
N THR A 116 7.64 9.12 -34.70
CA THR A 116 7.22 10.50 -34.48
C THR A 116 8.00 11.15 -33.33
N ALA A 117 8.24 10.41 -32.23
CA ALA A 117 9.05 10.92 -31.12
C ALA A 117 10.50 11.18 -31.55
N VAL A 118 11.07 10.30 -32.39
CA VAL A 118 12.42 10.48 -32.93
C VAL A 118 12.50 11.68 -33.86
N SER A 119 11.50 11.90 -34.72
CA SER A 119 11.47 13.08 -35.59
C SER A 119 11.35 14.37 -34.79
N SER A 120 10.47 14.42 -33.78
CA SER A 120 10.30 15.61 -32.93
C SER A 120 11.55 15.92 -32.11
N CYS A 121 12.28 14.90 -31.64
CA CYS A 121 13.56 15.10 -30.95
C CYS A 121 14.60 15.76 -31.86
N LYS A 122 14.71 15.29 -33.11
CA LYS A 122 15.64 15.87 -34.09
C LYS A 122 15.27 17.32 -34.40
N GLU A 123 13.99 17.59 -34.61
CA GLU A 123 13.48 18.94 -34.87
C GLU A 123 13.78 19.90 -33.70
N TYR A 124 13.49 19.48 -32.46
CA TYR A 124 13.81 20.27 -31.27
C TYR A 124 15.30 20.57 -31.14
N LEU A 125 16.17 19.58 -31.34
CA LEU A 125 17.62 19.78 -31.29
C LEU A 125 18.12 20.68 -32.43
N THR A 126 17.53 20.64 -33.63
CA THR A 126 17.89 21.57 -34.70
C THR A 126 17.48 23.01 -34.39
N GLN A 127 16.36 23.20 -33.70
CA GLN A 127 15.87 24.53 -33.33
C GLN A 127 16.68 25.14 -32.17
N VAL A 128 17.08 24.32 -31.20
CA VAL A 128 17.84 24.75 -30.01
C VAL A 128 19.35 24.78 -30.26
N GLY A 129 19.86 23.88 -31.09
CA GLY A 129 21.29 23.71 -31.41
C GLY A 129 21.95 24.89 -32.12
N GLY A 130 21.18 25.89 -32.55
CA GLY A 130 21.70 27.12 -33.14
C GLY A 130 22.23 28.16 -32.14
N SER A 131 21.88 28.12 -30.85
CA SER A 131 21.99 29.35 -30.03
C SER A 131 22.59 29.26 -28.62
N ARG A 132 23.05 28.11 -28.10
CA ARG A 132 23.97 27.93 -26.95
C ARG A 132 23.72 26.54 -26.37
N GLY A 133 24.77 25.71 -26.29
CA GLY A 133 24.70 24.40 -25.67
C GLY A 133 24.08 24.49 -24.27
N LEU A 134 22.99 23.76 -24.04
CA LEU A 134 22.38 23.69 -22.71
C LEU A 134 23.40 23.06 -21.74
N PRO A 135 23.69 23.71 -20.60
CA PRO A 135 24.53 23.14 -19.56
C PRO A 135 23.73 22.07 -18.83
N GLY A 136 23.85 20.84 -19.30
CA GLY A 136 23.23 19.69 -18.69
C GLY A 136 23.12 18.57 -19.71
N SER A 137 23.93 17.53 -19.50
CA SER A 137 23.72 16.23 -20.13
C SER A 137 22.37 15.68 -19.67
N GLY A 138 21.29 16.19 -20.26
CA GLY A 138 19.95 15.70 -20.04
C GLY A 138 19.83 14.27 -20.55
N VAL A 139 18.75 13.60 -20.15
CA VAL A 139 18.43 12.22 -20.54
C VAL A 139 18.43 12.02 -22.07
N PHE A 140 18.34 13.09 -22.87
CA PHE A 140 18.19 13.09 -24.32
C PHE A 140 19.49 13.17 -25.16
N GLY A 141 20.66 13.19 -24.53
CA GLY A 141 21.94 13.31 -25.25
C GLY A 141 22.24 14.73 -25.74
N ALA A 142 23.46 14.96 -26.24
CA ALA A 142 23.94 16.29 -26.63
C ALA A 142 23.90 16.55 -28.15
N TYR A 143 23.79 15.48 -28.96
CA TYR A 143 23.87 15.56 -30.42
C TYR A 143 22.63 14.96 -31.11
N VAL A 144 22.32 15.44 -32.31
CA VAL A 144 21.18 14.97 -33.14
C VAL A 144 21.27 13.48 -33.44
N GLY A 145 22.48 12.94 -33.57
CA GLY A 145 22.73 11.50 -33.75
C GLY A 145 22.32 10.64 -32.54
N ASP A 146 22.23 11.24 -31.35
CA ASP A 146 21.93 10.53 -30.10
C ASP A 146 20.41 10.36 -29.87
N CYS A 147 19.55 11.09 -30.59
CA CYS A 147 18.09 11.04 -30.38
C CYS A 147 17.52 9.62 -30.49
N ASP A 148 17.92 8.84 -31.52
CA ASP A 148 17.39 7.48 -31.68
C ASP A 148 17.88 6.55 -30.55
N ALA A 149 19.17 6.60 -30.22
CA ALA A 149 19.75 5.82 -29.13
C ALA A 149 19.10 6.18 -27.78
N SER A 150 18.89 7.47 -27.53
CA SER A 150 18.28 7.97 -26.30
C SER A 150 16.81 7.56 -26.17
N ILE A 151 16.00 7.77 -27.21
CA ILE A 151 14.58 7.38 -27.17
C ILE A 151 14.45 5.86 -27.04
N ARG A 152 15.28 5.11 -27.76
CA ARG A 152 15.32 3.65 -27.63
C ARG A 152 15.68 3.22 -26.20
N ASN A 153 16.70 3.81 -25.60
CA ASN A 153 17.08 3.52 -24.21
C ASN A 153 15.97 3.90 -23.23
N MET A 154 15.31 5.05 -23.42
CA MET A 154 14.18 5.48 -22.59
C MET A 154 13.00 4.51 -22.69
N ILE A 155 12.66 4.03 -23.89
CA ILE A 155 11.59 3.05 -24.11
C ILE A 155 11.95 1.72 -23.43
N ILE A 156 13.19 1.23 -23.60
CA ILE A 156 13.64 -0.04 -23.00
C ILE A 156 13.63 0.05 -21.47
N VAL A 157 14.28 1.07 -20.89
CA VAL A 157 14.37 1.24 -19.44
C VAL A 157 13.00 1.54 -18.84
N GLY A 158 12.22 2.40 -19.48
CA GLY A 158 10.87 2.74 -19.03
C GLY A 158 9.94 1.53 -19.04
N SER A 159 9.97 0.70 -20.08
CA SER A 159 9.11 -0.47 -20.17
C SER A 159 9.45 -1.50 -19.10
N LEU A 160 10.74 -1.68 -18.80
CA LEU A 160 11.20 -2.54 -17.70
C LEU A 160 10.72 -2.03 -16.34
N ILE A 161 10.84 -0.73 -16.07
CA ILE A 161 10.35 -0.13 -14.81
C ILE A 161 8.84 -0.32 -14.67
N VAL A 162 8.07 -0.05 -15.73
CA VAL A 162 6.60 -0.19 -15.69
C VAL A 162 6.19 -1.66 -15.56
N PHE A 163 6.90 -2.58 -16.19
CA PHE A 163 6.66 -4.02 -16.04
C PHE A 163 6.88 -4.47 -14.59
N ILE A 164 8.03 -4.10 -13.99
CA ILE A 164 8.34 -4.43 -12.59
C ILE A 164 7.31 -3.78 -11.64
N GLY A 165 6.93 -2.53 -11.89
CA GLY A 165 5.92 -1.82 -11.10
C GLY A 165 4.56 -2.53 -11.11
N ASN A 166 4.09 -2.94 -12.30
CA ASN A 166 2.85 -3.70 -12.43
C ASN A 166 2.93 -5.10 -11.77
N ALA A 167 4.06 -5.80 -11.94
CA ALA A 167 4.28 -7.09 -11.29
C ALA A 167 4.24 -6.98 -9.76
N LEU A 168 4.86 -5.95 -9.19
CA LEU A 168 4.83 -5.66 -7.76
C LEU A 168 3.41 -5.33 -7.28
N GLN A 169 2.62 -4.57 -8.05
CA GLN A 169 1.22 -4.27 -7.71
C GLN A 169 0.36 -5.54 -7.68
N ILE A 170 0.48 -6.42 -8.67
CA ILE A 170 -0.25 -7.70 -8.72
C ILE A 170 0.18 -8.59 -7.56
N TYR A 171 1.49 -8.70 -7.31
CA TYR A 171 2.03 -9.44 -6.17
C TYR A 171 1.44 -8.94 -4.85
N TRP A 172 1.34 -7.62 -4.67
CA TRP A 172 0.72 -7.02 -3.50
C TRP A 172 -0.78 -7.34 -3.38
N ALA A 173 -1.51 -7.26 -4.49
CA ALA A 173 -2.93 -7.61 -4.54
C ALA A 173 -3.16 -9.06 -4.07
N CYS A 174 -2.28 -9.98 -4.49
CA CYS A 174 -2.30 -11.38 -4.05
C CYS A 174 -2.05 -11.52 -2.54
N ILE A 175 -1.04 -10.83 -1.98
CA ILE A 175 -0.75 -10.86 -0.55
C ILE A 175 -1.93 -10.36 0.27
N VAL A 176 -2.51 -9.21 -0.10
CA VAL A 176 -3.68 -8.64 0.60
C VAL A 176 -4.84 -9.62 0.54
N SER A 177 -5.10 -10.24 -0.60
CA SER A 177 -6.16 -11.24 -0.76
C SER A 177 -5.95 -12.46 0.14
N ALA A 178 -4.72 -12.98 0.20
CA ALA A 178 -4.36 -14.09 1.07
C ALA A 178 -4.53 -13.73 2.56
N SER A 179 -4.22 -12.49 2.93
CA SER A 179 -4.38 -11.99 4.30
C SER A 179 -5.85 -11.98 4.74
N VAL A 180 -6.76 -11.57 3.85
CA VAL A 180 -8.20 -11.56 4.11
C VAL A 180 -8.74 -12.99 4.19
N GLY A 181 -8.23 -13.90 3.35
CA GLY A 181 -8.60 -15.32 3.37
C GLY A 181 -8.28 -16.00 4.70
N ARG A 182 -7.10 -15.75 5.27
CA ARG A 182 -6.67 -16.35 6.55
C ARG A 182 -7.54 -15.92 7.74
N MET A 183 -8.03 -14.67 7.77
CA MET A 183 -8.92 -14.22 8.84
C MET A 183 -10.24 -14.98 8.87
N LYS A 184 -10.78 -15.37 7.69
CA LYS A 184 -12.01 -16.16 7.61
C LYS A 184 -11.82 -17.57 8.18
N SER A 185 -10.66 -18.18 7.95
CA SER A 185 -10.33 -19.53 8.46
C SER A 185 -10.12 -19.53 9.98
N ASN A 186 -9.48 -18.51 10.55
CA ASN A 186 -9.26 -18.45 12.01
C ASN A 186 -10.55 -18.30 12.81
N ILE A 187 -11.57 -17.60 12.29
CA ILE A 187 -12.89 -17.54 12.95
C ILE A 187 -13.52 -18.92 12.99
N GLY A 188 -13.42 -19.69 11.90
CA GLY A 188 -13.91 -21.07 11.87
C GLY A 188 -13.24 -21.95 12.92
N HIS A 189 -11.91 -21.83 13.09
CA HIS A 189 -11.20 -22.59 14.11
C HIS A 189 -11.48 -22.13 15.54
N GLN A 190 -11.69 -20.84 15.78
CA GLN A 190 -12.12 -20.38 17.11
C GLN A 190 -13.52 -20.89 17.44
N GLN A 191 -14.44 -20.82 16.47
CA GLN A 191 -15.80 -21.30 16.67
C GLN A 191 -15.84 -22.83 16.86
N LEU A 192 -15.02 -23.58 16.12
CA LEU A 192 -14.84 -25.02 16.34
C LEU A 192 -14.20 -25.32 17.69
N ARG A 193 -13.22 -24.52 18.13
CA ARG A 193 -12.58 -24.66 19.43
C ARG A 193 -13.56 -24.37 20.58
N GLU A 194 -14.38 -23.34 20.44
CA GLU A 194 -15.45 -23.04 21.41
C GLU A 194 -16.51 -24.15 21.43
N LEU A 195 -16.91 -24.69 20.26
CA LEU A 195 -17.81 -25.85 20.22
C LEU A 195 -17.18 -27.09 20.85
N GLU A 196 -15.89 -27.33 20.62
CA GLU A 196 -15.17 -28.47 21.19
C GLU A 196 -14.97 -28.32 22.70
N ASP A 197 -14.64 -27.12 23.19
CA ASP A 197 -14.58 -26.81 24.62
C ASP A 197 -15.97 -26.96 25.27
N HIS A 198 -17.03 -26.51 24.59
CA HIS A 198 -18.40 -26.69 25.07
C HIS A 198 -18.81 -28.17 25.10
N TYR A 199 -18.45 -28.94 24.08
CA TYR A 199 -18.71 -30.38 24.04
C TYR A 199 -17.92 -31.14 25.12
N ASN A 200 -16.64 -30.81 25.31
CA ASN A 200 -15.79 -31.41 26.34
C ASN A 200 -16.25 -31.06 27.77
N TYR A 201 -16.83 -29.87 27.97
CA TYR A 201 -17.45 -29.49 29.23
C TYR A 201 -18.60 -30.44 29.62
N TYR A 202 -19.45 -30.83 28.67
CA TYR A 202 -20.54 -31.79 28.94
C TYR A 202 -20.08 -33.26 28.99
N ARG A 203 -18.94 -33.60 28.39
CA ARG A 203 -18.40 -34.96 28.37
C ARG A 203 -17.61 -35.33 29.62
N SER A 204 -17.22 -34.34 30.43
CA SER A 204 -16.44 -34.59 31.64
C SER A 204 -17.29 -35.32 32.68
N PRO A 205 -16.87 -36.50 33.17
CA PRO A 205 -17.60 -37.24 34.20
C PRO A 205 -17.72 -36.40 35.48
N PRO A 206 -18.78 -36.56 36.29
CA PRO A 206 -19.14 -35.64 37.38
C PRO A 206 -18.05 -35.45 38.45
N GLN A 207 -17.06 -36.33 38.53
CA GLN A 207 -15.97 -36.20 39.50
C GLN A 207 -14.99 -35.05 39.21
N GLN A 208 -14.84 -34.62 37.95
CA GLN A 208 -13.90 -33.55 37.60
C GLN A 208 -14.46 -32.15 37.89
N GLN A 209 -15.79 -31.97 37.84
CA GLN A 209 -16.43 -30.71 38.23
C GLN A 209 -16.15 -30.39 39.71
N GLN A 210 -16.15 -31.39 40.59
CA GLN A 210 -15.92 -31.20 42.02
C GLN A 210 -14.53 -30.63 42.36
N TYR A 211 -13.49 -31.05 41.62
CA TYR A 211 -12.15 -30.49 41.78
C TYR A 211 -12.03 -29.06 41.23
N TYR A 212 -12.71 -28.75 40.12
CA TYR A 212 -12.70 -27.41 39.54
C TYR A 212 -13.37 -26.37 40.45
N TYR A 213 -14.51 -26.72 41.06
CA TYR A 213 -15.17 -25.86 42.05
C TYR A 213 -14.37 -25.72 43.36
N ALA A 214 -13.70 -26.77 43.83
CA ALA A 214 -12.84 -26.71 45.02
C ALA A 214 -11.63 -25.79 44.81
N ALA A 215 -11.02 -25.80 43.61
CA ALA A 215 -9.88 -24.93 43.29
C ALA A 215 -10.27 -23.44 43.20
N HIS A 216 -11.45 -23.11 42.64
CA HIS A 216 -11.92 -21.72 42.56
C HIS A 216 -12.42 -21.16 43.90
N ALA A 217 -12.92 -22.01 44.80
CA ALA A 217 -13.30 -21.60 46.15
C ALA A 217 -12.09 -21.10 46.98
N GLN A 218 -10.88 -21.61 46.73
CA GLN A 218 -9.67 -21.15 47.43
C GLN A 218 -9.14 -19.79 46.95
N GLN A 219 -9.41 -19.40 45.69
CA GLN A 219 -8.97 -18.11 45.15
C GLN A 219 -9.87 -16.93 45.53
N GLN A 220 -11.08 -17.19 46.04
CA GLN A 220 -11.98 -16.14 46.55
C GLN A 220 -11.78 -15.83 48.04
N GLN A 221 -10.70 -16.29 48.67
CA GLN A 221 -10.37 -15.84 50.01
C GLN A 221 -9.97 -14.36 49.96
N PRO A 222 -10.77 -13.44 50.53
CA PRO A 222 -10.63 -12.02 50.27
C PRO A 222 -9.39 -11.46 50.96
N THR A 223 -8.59 -10.72 50.19
CA THR A 223 -7.57 -9.75 50.63
C THR A 223 -8.22 -8.54 51.33
N GLU A 224 -9.12 -8.79 52.30
CA GLU A 224 -9.71 -7.77 53.17
C GLU A 224 -8.73 -7.33 54.29
N LEU A 225 -7.59 -8.01 54.45
CA LEU A 225 -6.63 -7.71 55.52
C LEU A 225 -5.52 -6.72 55.12
N ASN A 226 -5.79 -5.75 54.23
CA ASN A 226 -4.82 -4.68 53.95
C ASN A 226 -5.42 -3.28 53.82
N ARG A 227 -6.69 -3.09 54.22
CA ARG A 227 -7.41 -1.82 54.09
C ARG A 227 -7.60 -1.05 55.41
N ILE A 228 -6.73 -1.25 56.40
CA ILE A 228 -6.84 -0.54 57.71
C ILE A 228 -5.63 0.38 57.99
N SER A 229 -4.59 0.45 57.13
CA SER A 229 -3.38 1.23 57.44
C SER A 229 -3.07 2.38 56.47
N SER A 230 -3.99 3.33 56.25
CA SER A 230 -3.60 4.60 55.59
C SER A 230 -4.47 5.84 55.90
N THR A 231 -5.06 5.96 57.09
CA THR A 231 -5.66 7.23 57.54
C THR A 231 -4.81 7.87 58.64
N HIS A 232 -3.68 8.48 58.27
CA HIS A 232 -3.06 9.49 59.11
C HIS A 232 -2.59 10.66 58.24
N LYS A 233 -3.37 11.74 58.24
CA LYS A 233 -3.08 13.01 57.58
C LYS A 233 -2.74 14.02 58.69
N PRO A 234 -1.52 14.57 58.75
CA PRO A 234 -1.18 15.57 59.77
C PRO A 234 -1.82 16.93 59.43
N PRO A 235 -2.22 17.71 60.45
CA PRO A 235 -2.77 19.05 60.26
C PRO A 235 -1.66 20.05 59.91
N MET A 236 -1.92 20.91 58.91
CA MET A 236 -1.13 22.12 58.67
C MET A 236 -1.54 23.18 59.70
N THR A 237 -0.59 23.60 60.51
CA THR A 237 -0.62 24.85 61.27
C THR A 237 -0.42 26.03 60.31
N TYR A 238 -1.34 27.00 60.40
CA TYR A 238 -1.21 28.34 59.84
C TYR A 238 -0.37 29.24 60.75
#